data_AF-A0A409XZH8-F1
#
_entry.id   AF-A0A409XZH8-F1
#
_cell.length_a   1.000
_cell.length_b   1.000
_cell.length_c   1.000
_cell.angle_alpha   90.00
_cell.angle_beta   90.00
_cell.angle_gamma   90.00
#
_symmetry.space_group_name_H-M   'P 1'
#
loop_
_entity.id
_entity.type
_entity.pdbx_description
1 polymer ?
#
loop_
_entity_poly.entity_id
_entity_poly.type
_entity_poly.pdbx_seq_one_letter_code
_entity_poly.pdbx_strand_id
1 'polypeptide(L)' 'MDVVLAYNLPPMLTGSVKVIDPSHPKYGQIGTIPKRKASKRDRHGNILYQVNFGENGEAYLYHAQLEPVGN' A
#
# COMPACT_ATOMS: atom_id res chain seq x y z
N MET A 1 17.40 -31.78 3.16
CA MET A 1 17.30 -30.46 3.80
C MET A 1 16.61 -29.56 2.79
N ASP A 2 15.29 -29.47 2.86
CA ASP A 2 14.50 -28.66 1.94
C ASP A 2 14.70 -27.18 2.27
N VAL A 3 15.37 -26.48 1.38
CA VAL A 3 15.54 -25.03 1.44
C VAL A 3 14.18 -24.42 1.17
N VAL A 4 13.47 -24.05 2.24
CA VAL A 4 12.28 -23.21 2.13
C VAL A 4 12.75 -21.89 1.56
N LEU A 5 12.56 -21.71 0.25
CA LEU A 5 12.76 -20.45 -0.44
C LEU A 5 11.68 -19.50 0.07
N ALA A 6 11.91 -18.89 1.23
CA ALA A 6 11.12 -17.79 1.72
C ALA A 6 11.31 -16.65 0.72
N TYR A 7 10.40 -16.57 -0.25
CA TYR A 7 10.30 -15.46 -1.18
C TYR A 7 10.33 -14.18 -0.34
N ASN A 8 11.40 -13.38 -0.49
CA ASN A 8 11.56 -12.02 0.03
C ASN A 8 10.48 -11.11 -0.58
N LEU A 9 9.23 -11.34 -0.22
CA LEU A 9 8.15 -10.43 -0.53
C LEU A 9 8.29 -9.25 0.42
N PRO A 10 8.36 -8.01 -0.10
CA PRO A 10 8.35 -6.84 0.78
C PRO A 10 7.13 -6.92 1.70
N PRO A 11 7.28 -6.54 2.99
CA PRO A 11 6.19 -6.62 3.94
C PRO A 11 4.98 -5.86 3.39
N MET A 12 3.84 -6.53 3.32
CA MET A 12 2.62 -5.88 2.84
C MET A 12 2.25 -4.74 3.79
N LEU A 13 2.04 -3.54 3.23
CA LEU A 13 1.50 -2.43 3.99
C LEU A 13 0.06 -2.77 4.37
N THR A 14 -0.24 -2.70 5.66
CA THR A 14 -1.59 -2.82 6.20
C THR A 14 -1.77 -1.79 7.32
N GLY A 15 -2.98 -1.29 7.51
CA GLY A 15 -3.25 -0.23 8.49
C GLY A 15 -3.07 1.17 7.91
N SER A 16 -2.76 2.14 8.76
CA SER A 16 -2.67 3.56 8.38
C SER A 16 -1.46 3.83 7.50
N VAL A 17 -1.67 4.57 6.41
CA VAL A 17 -0.63 4.98 5.47
C VAL A 17 -0.85 6.43 5.08
N LYS A 18 0.24 7.16 4.84
CA LYS A 18 0.22 8.53 4.33
C LYS A 18 0.60 8.53 2.86
N VAL A 19 -0.10 9.31 2.06
CA VAL A 19 0.27 9.53 0.66
C VAL A 19 1.45 10.49 0.61
N ILE A 20 2.58 10.04 0.09
CA ILE A 20 3.82 10.81 -0.03
C ILE A 20 4.12 11.26 -1.46
N ASP A 21 3.27 10.90 -2.42
CA ASP A 21 3.39 11.37 -3.80
C ASP A 21 2.79 12.78 -3.98
N PRO A 22 3.61 13.82 -4.23
CA PRO A 22 3.15 15.20 -4.39
C PRO A 22 2.32 15.42 -5.66
N SER A 23 2.39 14.49 -6.63
CA SER A 23 1.57 14.57 -7.85
C SER A 23 0.14 14.06 -7.64
N HIS A 24 -0.13 13.36 -6.53
CA HIS A 24 -1.43 12.78 -6.26
C HIS A 24 -2.37 13.78 -5.54
N PRO A 25 -3.66 13.87 -5.89
CA PRO A 25 -4.62 14.78 -5.24
C PRO A 25 -4.82 14.51 -3.74
N LYS A 26 -4.41 13.34 -3.26
CA LYS A 26 -4.47 12.94 -1.84
C LYS A 26 -3.13 13.12 -1.12
N TYR A 27 -2.16 13.82 -1.71
CA TYR A 27 -0.85 14.06 -1.10
C TYR A 27 -0.99 14.59 0.34
N GLY A 28 -0.22 14.01 1.25
CA GLY A 28 -0.24 14.35 2.67
C GLY A 28 -1.41 13.78 3.46
N GLN A 29 -2.44 13.22 2.82
CA GLN A 29 -3.57 12.60 3.51
C GLN A 29 -3.20 11.22 4.06
N ILE A 30 -3.82 10.88 5.20
CA ILE A 30 -3.71 9.57 5.81
C ILE A 30 -4.94 8.76 5.42
N GLY A 31 -4.71 7.57 4.87
CA GLY A 31 -5.73 6.57 4.59
C GLY A 31 -5.41 5.26 5.28
N THR A 32 -6.30 4.28 5.15
CA THR A 32 -6.17 2.96 5.75
C THR A 32 -6.19 1.89 4.67
N ILE A 33 -5.23 0.99 4.71
CA ILE A 33 -5.18 -0.20 3.85
C ILE A 33 -5.86 -1.37 4.58
N PRO A 34 -6.97 -1.93 4.06
CA PRO A 34 -7.67 -3.03 4.69
C PRO A 34 -6.89 -4.36 4.52
N LYS A 35 -6.67 -5.08 5.64
CA LYS A 35 -5.87 -6.33 5.69
C LYS A 35 -6.24 -7.40 4.64
N ARG A 36 -7.50 -7.48 4.22
CA ARG A 36 -8.01 -8.59 3.38
C ARG A 36 -8.04 -8.32 1.87
N LYS A 37 -7.92 -7.06 1.43
CA LYS A 37 -8.04 -6.65 0.01
C LYS A 37 -6.98 -5.62 -0.38
N ALA A 38 -5.86 -5.64 0.32
CA ALA A 38 -4.92 -4.54 0.35
C ALA A 38 -4.22 -4.29 -0.98
N SER A 39 -3.90 -5.30 -1.78
CA SER A 39 -2.92 -5.13 -2.86
C SER A 39 -3.11 -5.99 -4.11
N LYS A 40 -2.75 -5.42 -5.27
CA LYS A 40 -2.59 -6.09 -6.56
C LYS A 40 -1.16 -5.87 -7.07
N ARG A 41 -0.62 -6.78 -7.88
CA ARG A 41 0.62 -6.54 -8.63
C ARG A 41 0.30 -6.19 -10.07
N ASP A 42 1.00 -5.19 -10.60
CA ASP A 42 0.98 -4.91 -12.03
C ASP A 42 1.93 -5.85 -12.80
N ARG A 43 1.98 -5.73 -14.12
CA ARG A 43 2.86 -6.52 -14.99
C ARG A 43 4.35 -6.20 -14.83
N HIS A 44 4.70 -5.13 -14.12
CA HIS A 44 6.06 -4.70 -13.84
C HIS A 44 6.54 -5.10 -12.44
N GLY A 45 5.69 -5.77 -11.65
CA GLY A 45 6.00 -6.21 -10.29
C GLY A 45 5.74 -5.13 -9.21
N ASN A 46 5.18 -3.98 -9.57
CA ASN A 46 4.81 -2.95 -8.60
C ASN A 46 3.57 -3.39 -7.82
N ILE A 47 3.59 -3.13 -6.51
CA ILE A 47 2.45 -3.41 -5.64
C ILE A 47 1.55 -2.17 -5.60
N LEU A 48 0.32 -2.34 -6.04
CA LEU A 48 -0.74 -1.34 -6.01
C LEU A 48 -1.66 -1.63 -4.81
N TYR A 49 -1.78 -0.68 -3.89
CA TYR A 49 -2.59 -0.80 -2.70
C TYR A 49 -3.93 -0.08 -2.83
N GLN A 50 -4.99 -0.68 -2.32
CA GLN A 50 -6.29 -0.01 -2.15
C GLN A 50 -6.28 0.72 -0.81
N VAL A 51 -6.23 2.05 -0.86
CA VAL A 51 -6.20 2.92 0.32
C VAL A 51 -7.58 3.57 0.50
N ASN A 52 -8.19 3.36 1.65
CA ASN A 52 -9.47 3.94 2.01
C ASN A 52 -9.27 5.22 2.84
N PHE A 53 -9.84 6.34 2.41
CA PHE A 53 -9.75 7.64 3.06
C PHE A 53 -11.06 8.02 3.81
N GLY A 54 -11.91 7.04 4.12
CA GLY A 54 -13.20 7.26 4.79
C GLY A 54 -14.21 7.93 3.86
N GLU A 55 -14.80 9.05 4.31
CA GLU A 55 -15.76 9.84 3.52
C GLU A 55 -15.15 10.42 2.23
N ASN A 56 -13.83 10.51 2.17
CA ASN A 56 -13.07 10.99 1.02
C ASN A 56 -12.92 9.93 -0.10
N GLY A 57 -13.54 8.77 0.07
CA GLY A 57 -13.52 7.66 -0.88
C GLY A 57 -12.28 6.78 -0.77
N GLU A 58 -12.07 5.97 -1.79
CA GLU A 58 -10.96 5.03 -1.89
C GLU A 58 -10.13 5.31 -3.15
N ALA A 59 -8.82 5.10 -3.07
CA ALA A 59 -7.91 5.25 -4.19
C ALA A 59 -6.93 4.08 -4.26
N TYR A 60 -6.44 3.81 -5.47
CA TYR A 60 -5.41 2.83 -5.69
C TYR A 60 -4.07 3.54 -5.83
N LEU A 61 -3.13 3.23 -4.94
CA LEU A 61 -1.83 3.90 -4.81
C LEU A 61 -0.72 2.87 -4.77
N TYR A 62 0.36 3.12 -5.50
CA TYR A 62 1.53 2.24 -5.49
C TYR A 62 2.23 2.27 -4.14
N HIS A 63 2.92 1.18 -3.81
CA HIS A 63 3.74 1.08 -2.60
C HIS A 63 4.67 2.29 -2.43
N ALA A 64 5.33 2.73 -3.51
CA ALA A 64 6.26 3.85 -3.50
C ALA A 64 5.61 5.21 -3.25
N GLN A 65 4.28 5.33 -3.41
CA GLN A 65 3.51 6.54 -3.15
C GLN A 65 2.97 6.59 -1.71
N LEU A 66 3.24 5.56 -0.91
CA LEU A 66 2.68 5.36 0.41
C LEU A 66 3.77 5.17 1.44
N GLU A 67 3.62 5.86 2.56
CA GLU A 67 4.44 5.68 3.74
C GLU A 67 3.58 5.06 4.85
N PRO A 68 3.99 3.94 5.48
CA PRO A 68 3.29 3.42 6.63
C PRO A 68 3.30 4.44 7.77
N VAL A 69 2.10 4.78 8.25
CA VAL A 69 1.93 5.55 9.48
C VAL A 69 1.73 4.52 10.60
N GLY A 70 2.84 3.91 11.00
CA GLY A 70 2.87 2.85 12.00
C GLY A 70 3.26 3.36 13.39
N ASN A 71 2.24 3.40 14.26
CA ASN A 71 2.21 3.33 15.74
C ASN A 71 3.28 4.07 16.56
#